data_AF-A0A7W1RQG2-F1
#
_entry.id   AF-A0A7W1RQG2-F1
#
_cell.length_a   1.000
_cell.length_b   1.000
_cell.length_c   1.000
_cell.angle_alpha   90.00
_cell.angle_beta   90.00
_cell.angle_gamma   90.00
#
_symmetry.space_group_name_H-M   'P 1'
#
loop_
_entity.id
_entity.type
_entity.pdbx_description
1 polymer ?
#
loop_
_entity_poly.entity_id
_entity_poly.type
_entity_poly.pdbx_seq_one_letter_code
_entity_poly.pdbx_strand_id
1 'polypeptide(L)'
;IVLAAIVGGIIAIPLTGEYRKLAADDPLGALKSIDFEEQFADFFDMDAVMELKNATTLIAATQATGGYEFGGGYWNTVVFRFVPAQFVGESLKASLMIGGSRRDMGDFIEDVLGARPPAGSTVTGIGDSFNQFGYLGCLVFAAIAYLFKSLWTAANHVNGTVAQILYIEVTTSAMRTVTHETIDFLPGFLYGLIFIGLIGLYARVQPASAPVLVAPPLPKPSVR
;
A
#
# COMPACT_ATOMS: atom_id res chain seq x y z
N ILE A 1 -28.05 -4.32 5.34
CA ILE A 1 -27.16 -4.09 4.17
C ILE A 1 -25.69 -4.08 4.59
N VAL A 2 -25.25 -3.18 5.48
CA VAL A 2 -23.84 -3.14 5.93
C VAL A 2 -23.35 -4.44 6.56
N LEU A 3 -24.12 -5.03 7.50
CA LEU A 3 -23.76 -6.32 8.10
C LEU A 3 -23.70 -7.46 7.08
N ALA A 4 -24.64 -7.50 6.13
CA ALA A 4 -24.63 -8.48 5.05
C ALA A 4 -23.44 -8.29 4.10
N ALA A 5 -23.02 -7.05 3.85
CA ALA A 5 -21.83 -6.75 3.05
C ALA A 5 -20.54 -7.14 3.79
N ILE A 6 -20.48 -6.94 5.10
CA ILE A 6 -19.34 -7.37 5.94
C ILE A 6 -19.24 -8.90 5.94
N VAL A 7 -20.34 -9.60 6.22
CA VAL A 7 -20.40 -11.07 6.21
C VAL A 7 -20.07 -11.62 4.83
N GLY A 8 -20.62 -11.01 3.76
CA GLY A 8 -20.30 -11.37 2.38
C GLY A 8 -18.83 -11.17 2.04
N GLY A 9 -18.22 -10.10 2.54
CA GLY A 9 -16.78 -9.84 2.38
C GLY A 9 -15.90 -10.87 3.08
N ILE A 10 -16.25 -11.26 4.32
CA ILE A 10 -15.51 -12.28 5.09
C ILE A 10 -15.48 -13.61 4.34
N ILE A 11 -16.58 -13.97 3.66
CA ILE A 11 -16.66 -15.20 2.87
C ILE A 11 -15.95 -15.04 1.51
N ALA A 12 -16.11 -13.90 0.84
CA ALA A 12 -15.58 -13.69 -0.51
C ALA A 12 -14.04 -13.62 -0.58
N ILE A 13 -13.39 -13.09 0.47
CA ILE A 13 -11.92 -12.94 0.51
C ILE A 13 -11.17 -14.29 0.41
N PRO A 14 -11.42 -15.30 1.28
CA PRO A 14 -10.73 -16.59 1.21
C PRO A 14 -11.04 -17.33 -0.10
N LEU A 15 -12.29 -17.30 -0.57
CA LEU A 15 -12.70 -17.93 -1.84
C LEU A 15 -11.95 -17.36 -3.05
N THR A 16 -11.64 -16.06 -3.03
CA THR A 16 -10.87 -15.42 -4.09
C THR A 16 -9.42 -15.94 -4.14
N GLY A 17 -8.85 -16.25 -2.97
CA GLY A 17 -7.51 -16.84 -2.87
C GLY A 17 -7.44 -18.25 -3.45
N GLU A 18 -8.37 -19.12 -3.08
CA GLU A 18 -8.44 -20.48 -3.61
C GLU A 18 -8.77 -20.51 -5.09
N TYR A 19 -9.75 -19.70 -5.52
CA TYR A 19 -10.06 -19.55 -6.95
C TYR A 19 -8.82 -19.19 -7.75
N ARG A 20 -8.01 -18.23 -7.28
CA ARG A 20 -6.75 -17.85 -7.96
C ARG A 20 -5.75 -19.00 -8.07
N LYS A 21 -5.70 -19.89 -7.08
CA LYS A 21 -4.82 -21.06 -7.09
C LYS A 21 -5.27 -22.10 -8.12
N LEU A 22 -6.57 -22.37 -8.19
CA LEU A 22 -7.17 -23.37 -9.08
C LEU A 22 -7.35 -22.87 -10.51
N ALA A 23 -7.61 -21.57 -10.69
CA ALA A 23 -7.84 -20.95 -11.99
C ALA A 23 -6.56 -20.75 -12.83
N ALA A 24 -5.39 -21.12 -12.30
CA ALA A 24 -4.14 -21.09 -13.05
C ALA A 24 -4.18 -21.99 -14.30
N ASP A 25 -4.91 -23.12 -14.22
CA ASP A 25 -4.99 -24.11 -15.30
C ASP A 25 -6.38 -24.17 -15.98
N ASP A 26 -7.49 -24.10 -15.21
CA ASP A 26 -8.86 -24.04 -15.75
C ASP A 26 -9.77 -23.11 -14.90
N PRO A 27 -9.98 -21.84 -15.35
CA PRO A 27 -10.81 -20.88 -14.62
C PRO A 27 -12.28 -21.31 -14.44
N LEU A 28 -12.85 -22.03 -15.41
CA LEU A 28 -14.27 -22.42 -15.39
C LEU A 28 -14.49 -23.70 -14.57
N GLY A 29 -13.51 -24.60 -14.57
CA GLY A 29 -13.45 -25.75 -13.66
C GLY A 29 -13.25 -25.33 -12.20
N ALA A 30 -12.33 -24.38 -11.96
CA ALA A 30 -12.02 -23.85 -10.64
C ALA A 30 -13.27 -23.33 -9.91
N LEU A 31 -14.18 -22.67 -10.62
CA LEU A 31 -15.39 -22.12 -10.00
C LEU A 31 -16.39 -23.21 -9.54
N LYS A 32 -16.33 -24.40 -10.13
CA LYS A 32 -17.20 -25.54 -9.79
C LYS A 32 -16.60 -26.47 -8.74
N SER A 33 -15.28 -26.40 -8.54
CA SER A 33 -14.54 -27.25 -7.61
C SER A 33 -14.27 -26.60 -6.26
N ILE A 34 -14.66 -25.34 -6.06
CA ILE A 34 -14.53 -24.65 -4.77
C ILE A 34 -15.46 -25.31 -3.75
N ASP A 35 -14.87 -25.93 -2.74
CA ASP A 35 -15.61 -26.44 -1.59
C ASP A 35 -15.73 -25.34 -0.53
N PHE A 36 -16.92 -24.75 -0.45
CA PHE A 36 -17.20 -23.65 0.46
C PHE A 36 -17.13 -24.06 1.94
N GLU A 37 -17.41 -25.33 2.26
CA GLU A 37 -17.43 -25.82 3.64
C GLU A 37 -16.01 -26.04 4.14
N GLU A 38 -15.17 -26.68 3.32
CA GLU A 38 -13.75 -26.89 3.62
C GLU A 38 -13.00 -25.55 3.75
N GLN A 39 -13.21 -24.60 2.83
CA GLN A 39 -12.58 -23.27 2.92
C GLN A 39 -13.00 -22.48 4.15
N PHE A 40 -14.26 -22.61 4.57
CA PHE A 40 -14.73 -21.94 5.77
C PHE A 40 -14.16 -22.59 7.04
N ALA A 41 -13.97 -23.92 7.05
CA ALA A 41 -13.31 -24.63 8.14
C ALA A 41 -11.82 -24.26 8.24
N ASP A 42 -11.10 -24.26 7.11
CA ASP A 42 -9.68 -23.88 7.02
C ASP A 42 -9.42 -22.44 7.46
N PHE A 43 -10.36 -21.52 7.23
CA PHE A 43 -10.24 -20.13 7.69
C PHE A 43 -10.14 -20.01 9.22
N PHE A 44 -10.74 -20.94 9.97
CA PHE A 44 -10.68 -20.99 11.43
C PHE A 44 -9.60 -21.94 11.97
N ASP A 45 -8.87 -22.63 11.10
CA ASP A 45 -7.75 -23.47 11.51
C ASP A 45 -6.57 -22.59 11.93
N MET A 46 -6.11 -22.76 13.17
CA MET A 46 -4.96 -22.02 13.70
C MET A 46 -3.63 -22.50 13.10
N ASP A 47 -3.61 -23.67 12.46
CA ASP A 47 -2.46 -24.19 11.72
C ASP A 47 -2.43 -23.72 10.25
N ALA A 48 -3.48 -23.05 9.77
CA ALA A 48 -3.52 -22.41 8.46
C ALA A 48 -2.42 -21.34 8.33
N VAL A 49 -2.04 -21.01 7.09
CA VAL A 49 -0.90 -20.15 6.74
C VAL A 49 -0.98 -18.79 7.45
N MET A 50 -0.29 -18.69 8.59
CA MET A 50 -0.29 -17.47 9.39
C MET A 50 0.69 -16.44 8.80
N GLU A 51 0.27 -15.18 8.70
CA GLU A 51 1.15 -14.07 8.31
C GLU A 51 2.38 -13.97 9.23
N LEU A 52 2.24 -14.41 10.50
CA LEU A 52 3.35 -14.56 11.44
C LEU A 52 4.37 -15.61 10.98
N LYS A 53 3.93 -16.76 10.44
CA LYS A 53 4.81 -17.81 9.90
C LYS A 53 5.58 -17.30 8.69
N ASN A 54 4.94 -16.53 7.81
CA ASN A 54 5.62 -15.89 6.69
C ASN A 54 6.70 -14.91 7.18
N ALA A 55 6.37 -14.09 8.18
CA ALA A 55 7.32 -13.16 8.78
C ALA A 55 8.51 -13.86 9.43
N THR A 56 8.29 -14.92 10.23
CA THR A 56 9.37 -15.66 10.88
C THR A 56 10.23 -16.41 9.88
N THR A 57 9.65 -16.92 8.79
CA THR A 57 10.37 -17.59 7.72
C THR A 57 11.30 -16.60 6.98
N LEU A 58 10.82 -15.38 6.68
CA LEU A 58 11.67 -14.33 6.12
C LEU A 58 12.80 -13.93 7.07
N ILE A 59 12.51 -13.79 8.36
CA ILE A 59 13.52 -13.48 9.39
C ILE A 59 14.60 -14.57 9.41
N ALA A 60 14.19 -15.84 9.42
CA ALA A 60 15.11 -16.97 9.42
C ALA A 60 15.99 -16.99 8.17
N ALA A 61 15.40 -16.80 6.97
CA ALA A 61 16.15 -16.72 5.72
C ALA A 61 17.16 -15.55 5.71
N THR A 62 16.74 -14.39 6.22
CA THR A 62 17.59 -13.20 6.35
C THR A 62 18.76 -13.45 7.30
N GLN A 63 18.51 -14.03 8.47
CA GLN A 63 19.56 -14.33 9.45
C GLN A 63 20.54 -15.39 8.95
N ALA A 64 20.04 -16.42 8.27
CA ALA A 64 20.88 -17.51 7.76
C ALA A 64 21.88 -17.03 6.69
N THR A 65 21.48 -16.06 5.87
CA THR A 65 22.29 -15.56 4.74
C THR A 65 22.98 -14.22 5.01
N GLY A 66 22.52 -13.47 6.01
CA GLY A 66 22.88 -12.05 6.15
C GLY A 66 22.28 -11.17 5.05
N GLY A 67 21.21 -11.62 4.37
CA GLY A 67 20.58 -10.99 3.20
C GLY A 67 19.80 -9.70 3.49
N TYR A 68 20.35 -8.81 4.30
CA TYR A 68 19.77 -7.52 4.65
C TYR A 68 19.82 -6.54 3.47
N GLU A 69 18.74 -5.77 3.24
CA GLU A 69 18.68 -4.79 2.14
C GLU A 69 19.18 -3.40 2.51
N PHE A 70 19.26 -3.08 3.80
CA PHE A 70 19.72 -1.77 4.30
C PHE A 70 19.00 -0.58 3.65
N GLY A 71 17.71 -0.74 3.36
CA GLY A 71 16.90 0.30 2.73
C GLY A 71 16.77 0.19 1.21
N GLY A 72 17.53 -0.72 0.58
CA GLY A 72 17.48 -0.97 -0.86
C GLY A 72 16.08 -1.35 -1.35
N GLY A 73 15.32 -2.12 -0.57
CA GLY A 73 13.94 -2.48 -0.89
C GLY A 73 13.01 -1.27 -0.98
N TYR A 74 13.14 -0.29 -0.07
CA TYR A 74 12.35 0.95 -0.12
C TYR A 74 12.65 1.75 -1.39
N TRP A 75 13.93 1.94 -1.69
CA TRP A 75 14.35 2.69 -2.86
C TRP A 75 13.91 2.00 -4.16
N ASN A 76 14.17 0.70 -4.28
CA ASN A 76 13.79 -0.08 -5.45
C ASN A 76 12.28 -0.07 -5.66
N THR A 77 11.49 -0.06 -4.60
CA THR A 77 10.02 0.03 -4.69
C THR A 77 9.56 1.41 -5.17
N VAL A 78 10.23 2.49 -4.76
CA VAL A 78 9.99 3.84 -5.31
C VAL A 78 10.33 3.88 -6.79
N VAL A 79 11.52 3.44 -7.20
CA VAL A 79 11.90 3.38 -8.62
C VAL A 79 10.92 2.52 -9.42
N PHE A 80 10.51 1.37 -8.85
CA PHE A 80 9.59 0.46 -9.51
C PHE A 80 8.25 1.13 -9.84
N ARG A 81 7.70 1.90 -8.92
CA ARG A 81 6.38 2.55 -9.05
C ARG A 81 6.43 3.86 -9.83
N PHE A 82 7.48 4.66 -9.68
CA PHE A 82 7.57 6.00 -10.27
C PHE A 82 8.32 6.06 -11.59
N VAL A 83 9.17 5.08 -11.92
CA VAL A 83 9.94 5.06 -13.17
C VAL A 83 9.33 4.05 -14.14
N PRO A 84 8.58 4.51 -15.16
CA PRO A 84 7.95 3.65 -16.16
C PRO A 84 8.97 3.18 -17.21
N ALA A 85 9.32 1.89 -17.19
CA ALA A 85 10.27 1.29 -18.14
C ALA A 85 9.83 1.43 -19.60
N GLN A 86 8.52 1.56 -19.85
CA GLN A 86 7.93 1.73 -21.17
C GLN A 86 8.37 3.04 -21.86
N PHE A 87 8.67 4.08 -21.08
CA PHE A 87 9.08 5.37 -21.63
C PHE A 87 10.59 5.58 -21.58
N VAL A 88 11.24 5.11 -20.51
CA VAL A 88 12.66 5.38 -20.27
C VAL A 88 13.58 4.19 -20.59
N GLY A 89 13.01 3.03 -20.89
CA GLY A 89 13.72 1.78 -21.11
C GLY A 89 13.97 0.99 -19.81
N GLU A 90 14.02 -0.34 -19.96
CA GLU A 90 14.31 -1.26 -18.85
C GLU A 90 15.72 -1.07 -18.31
N SER A 91 16.70 -0.84 -19.18
CA SER A 91 18.11 -0.65 -18.78
C SER A 91 18.29 0.55 -17.85
N LEU A 92 17.64 1.68 -18.15
CA LEU A 92 17.68 2.85 -17.28
C LEU A 92 16.99 2.58 -15.95
N LYS A 93 15.79 1.97 -15.96
CA LYS A 93 15.10 1.62 -14.72
C LYS A 93 15.93 0.69 -13.84
N ALA A 94 16.52 -0.35 -14.42
CA ALA A 94 17.39 -1.28 -13.71
C ALA A 94 18.63 -0.58 -13.13
N SER A 95 19.24 0.35 -13.88
CA SER A 95 20.40 1.12 -13.40
C SER A 95 20.08 2.03 -12.19
N LEU A 96 18.82 2.40 -12.01
CA LEU A 96 18.36 3.16 -10.85
C LEU A 96 18.08 2.26 -9.65
N MET A 97 17.91 0.95 -9.83
CA MET A 97 17.66 0.01 -8.75
C MET A 97 18.96 -0.53 -8.17
N ILE A 98 19.04 -0.59 -6.84
CA ILE A 98 20.12 -1.25 -6.12
C ILE A 98 20.03 -2.75 -6.41
N GLY A 99 21.09 -3.33 -6.97
CA GLY A 99 21.09 -4.74 -7.40
C GLY A 99 20.41 -5.01 -8.74
N GLY A 100 19.96 -3.98 -9.46
CA GLY A 100 19.41 -4.10 -10.82
C GLY A 100 17.94 -4.54 -10.90
N SER A 101 17.38 -5.08 -9.83
CA SER A 101 15.96 -5.48 -9.76
C SER A 101 15.41 -5.37 -8.35
N ARG A 102 14.07 -5.35 -8.23
CA ARG A 102 13.41 -5.52 -6.95
C ARG A 102 13.44 -7.00 -6.58
N ARG A 103 13.87 -7.32 -5.37
CA ARG A 103 13.85 -8.69 -4.85
C ARG A 103 12.42 -9.18 -4.68
N ASP A 104 12.15 -10.40 -5.12
CA ASP A 104 10.93 -11.12 -4.74
C ASP A 104 11.19 -11.86 -3.43
N MET A 105 10.38 -11.57 -2.41
CA MET A 105 10.55 -12.17 -1.07
C MET A 105 10.20 -13.66 -1.08
N GLY A 106 9.28 -14.09 -1.94
CA GLY A 106 8.93 -15.49 -2.09
C GLY A 106 10.08 -16.30 -2.67
N ASP A 107 10.68 -15.80 -3.76
CA ASP A 107 11.85 -16.43 -4.39
C ASP A 107 13.04 -16.47 -3.42
N PHE A 108 13.31 -15.37 -2.71
CA PHE A 108 14.39 -15.33 -1.71
C PHE A 108 14.23 -16.36 -0.59
N ILE A 109 13.01 -16.51 -0.06
CA ILE A 109 12.74 -17.51 0.98
C ILE A 109 12.88 -18.93 0.42
N GLU A 110 12.37 -19.17 -0.79
CA GLU A 110 12.45 -20.46 -1.47
C GLU A 110 13.90 -20.88 -1.72
N ASP A 111 14.75 -19.96 -2.20
CA ASP A 111 16.17 -20.21 -2.46
C ASP A 111 16.96 -20.60 -1.19
N VAL A 112 16.57 -20.05 -0.03
CA VAL A 112 17.30 -20.25 1.23
C VAL A 112 16.76 -21.43 2.05
N LEU A 113 15.44 -21.59 2.11
CA LEU A 113 14.75 -22.53 3.00
C LEU A 113 14.02 -23.66 2.26
N GLY A 114 13.97 -23.62 0.93
CA GLY A 114 13.36 -24.66 0.09
C GLY A 114 11.83 -24.68 0.12
N ALA A 115 11.18 -23.66 0.70
CA ALA A 115 9.73 -23.59 0.83
C ALA A 115 9.22 -22.18 0.56
N ARG A 116 8.44 -22.02 -0.52
CA ARG A 116 7.84 -20.73 -0.88
C ARG A 116 6.58 -20.45 -0.05
N PRO A 117 6.41 -19.22 0.49
CA PRO A 117 5.12 -18.78 1.02
C PRO A 117 4.02 -18.93 -0.05
N PRO A 118 2.82 -19.40 0.32
CA PRO A 118 1.71 -19.57 -0.62
C PRO A 118 1.38 -18.29 -1.38
N ALA A 119 1.01 -18.44 -2.66
CA ALA A 119 0.63 -17.32 -3.50
C ALA A 119 -0.57 -16.56 -2.89
N GLY A 120 -0.48 -15.23 -2.84
CA GLY A 120 -1.50 -14.38 -2.23
C GLY A 120 -1.41 -14.27 -0.71
N SER A 121 -0.50 -15.01 -0.06
CA SER A 121 -0.14 -14.74 1.33
C SER A 121 0.73 -13.48 1.43
N THR A 122 0.73 -12.87 2.61
CA THR A 122 1.43 -11.62 2.89
C THR A 122 2.63 -11.89 3.78
N VAL A 123 3.73 -11.19 3.50
CA VAL A 123 4.79 -10.98 4.48
C VAL A 123 4.42 -9.70 5.24
N THR A 124 4.31 -9.80 6.56
CA THR A 124 4.00 -8.64 7.40
C THR A 124 5.17 -7.67 7.47
N GLY A 125 4.90 -6.45 7.91
CA GLY A 125 5.92 -5.42 7.99
C GLY A 125 6.98 -5.72 9.03
N ILE A 126 6.67 -6.61 9.97
CA ILE A 126 7.63 -7.11 10.95
C ILE A 126 8.73 -7.90 10.23
N GLY A 127 8.34 -8.84 9.35
CA GLY A 127 9.29 -9.61 8.55
C GLY A 127 10.05 -8.73 7.57
N ASP A 128 9.34 -7.87 6.85
CA ASP A 128 9.92 -6.96 5.86
C ASP A 128 10.91 -5.97 6.49
N SER A 129 10.53 -5.23 7.54
CA SER A 129 11.43 -4.28 8.20
C SER A 129 12.65 -4.96 8.85
N PHE A 130 12.51 -6.22 9.30
CA PHE A 130 13.65 -7.01 9.73
C PHE A 130 14.56 -7.39 8.56
N ASN A 131 14.02 -7.77 7.39
CA ASN A 131 14.84 -7.98 6.21
C ASN A 131 15.58 -6.70 5.79
N GLN A 132 14.97 -5.52 5.98
CA GLN A 132 15.62 -4.25 5.67
C GLN A 132 16.75 -3.90 6.66
N PHE A 133 16.54 -4.04 7.97
CA PHE A 133 17.44 -3.47 8.99
C PHE A 133 17.72 -4.36 10.22
N GLY A 134 17.30 -5.63 10.19
CA GLY A 134 17.34 -6.52 11.34
C GLY A 134 16.50 -5.98 12.49
N TYR A 135 17.01 -6.09 13.73
CA TYR A 135 16.31 -5.59 14.91
C TYR A 135 16.09 -4.06 14.88
N LEU A 136 16.88 -3.31 14.11
CA LEU A 136 16.66 -1.88 13.92
C LEU A 136 15.44 -1.58 13.02
N GLY A 137 14.82 -2.60 12.41
CA GLY A 137 13.57 -2.47 11.67
C GLY A 137 12.43 -1.88 12.49
N CYS A 138 12.45 -2.05 13.82
CA CYS A 138 11.48 -1.41 14.71
C CYS A 138 11.49 0.13 14.62
N LEU A 139 12.63 0.72 14.24
CA LEU A 139 12.77 2.16 14.05
C LEU A 139 11.97 2.68 12.86
N VAL A 140 11.65 1.83 11.88
CA VAL A 140 10.76 2.18 10.76
C VAL A 140 9.37 2.51 11.30
N PHE A 141 8.82 1.66 12.16
CA PHE A 141 7.52 1.91 12.79
C PHE A 141 7.55 3.14 13.69
N ALA A 142 8.64 3.36 14.43
CA ALA A 142 8.82 4.58 15.21
C ALA A 142 8.84 5.84 14.32
N ALA A 143 9.50 5.78 13.16
CA ALA A 143 9.54 6.86 12.19
C ALA A 143 8.15 7.14 11.58
N ILE A 144 7.40 6.09 11.21
CA ILE A 144 6.02 6.23 10.72
C ILE A 144 5.12 6.82 11.81
N ALA A 145 5.24 6.35 13.06
CA ALA A 145 4.47 6.89 14.18
C ALA A 145 4.78 8.38 14.41
N TYR A 146 6.06 8.77 14.35
CA TYR A 146 6.47 10.16 14.47
C TYR A 146 5.96 11.04 13.32
N LEU A 147 5.98 10.51 12.08
CA LEU A 147 5.38 11.17 10.92
C LEU A 147 3.89 11.40 11.14
N PHE A 148 3.15 10.38 11.60
CA PHE A 148 1.71 10.50 11.87
C PHE A 148 1.40 11.46 13.02
N LYS A 149 2.21 11.48 14.08
CA LYS A 149 2.11 12.50 15.12
C LYS A 149 2.24 13.91 14.53
N SER A 150 3.24 14.12 13.68
CA SER A 150 3.50 15.42 13.06
C SER A 150 2.38 15.84 12.12
N LEU A 151 1.88 14.90 11.32
CA LEU A 151 0.78 15.12 10.38
C LEU A 151 -0.55 15.39 11.13
N TRP A 152 -0.79 14.70 12.24
CA TRP A 152 -1.92 14.95 13.12
C TRP A 152 -1.88 16.36 13.72
N THR A 153 -0.72 16.80 14.21
CA THR A 153 -0.55 18.17 14.70
C THR A 153 -0.83 19.18 13.59
N ALA A 154 -0.27 18.98 12.39
CA ALA A 154 -0.51 19.83 11.22
C ALA A 154 -1.99 19.86 10.81
N ALA A 155 -2.68 18.73 10.85
CA ALA A 155 -4.10 18.61 10.52
C ALA A 155 -5.01 19.38 11.50
N ASN A 156 -4.58 19.56 12.76
CA ASN A 156 -5.33 20.28 13.79
C ASN A 156 -5.01 21.79 13.84
N HIS A 157 -4.04 22.28 13.07
CA HIS A 157 -3.78 23.71 12.97
C HIS A 157 -4.88 24.44 12.16
N VAL A 158 -5.08 25.73 12.47
CA VAL A 158 -5.96 26.61 11.68
C VAL A 158 -5.45 26.66 10.23
N ASN A 159 -6.36 26.47 9.27
CA ASN A 159 -6.06 26.34 7.83
C ASN A 159 -5.23 25.08 7.46
N GLY A 160 -5.28 24.03 8.28
CA GLY A 160 -4.59 22.75 8.07
C GLY A 160 -5.21 21.81 7.02
N THR A 161 -6.08 22.28 6.13
CA THR A 161 -6.89 21.42 5.22
C THR A 161 -6.05 20.46 4.37
N VAL A 162 -4.90 20.91 3.84
CA VAL A 162 -3.97 20.06 3.08
C VAL A 162 -3.46 18.90 3.94
N ALA A 163 -3.09 19.18 5.20
CA ALA A 163 -2.62 18.16 6.14
C ALA A 163 -3.75 17.22 6.58
N GLN A 164 -4.99 17.71 6.72
CA GLN A 164 -6.17 16.88 7.01
C GLN A 164 -6.42 15.86 5.91
N ILE A 165 -6.39 16.30 4.64
CA ILE A 165 -6.60 15.41 3.49
C ILE A 165 -5.45 14.40 3.39
N LEU A 166 -4.20 14.86 3.50
CA LEU A 166 -3.03 13.97 3.47
C LEU A 166 -3.06 12.94 4.60
N TYR A 167 -3.50 13.32 5.80
CA TYR A 167 -3.65 12.41 6.94
C TYR A 167 -4.62 11.27 6.62
N ILE A 168 -5.80 11.60 6.10
CA ILE A 168 -6.82 10.61 5.75
C ILE A 168 -6.30 9.67 4.65
N GLU A 169 -5.70 10.22 3.60
CA GLU A 169 -5.19 9.46 2.45
C GLU A 169 -4.09 8.46 2.85
N VAL A 170 -3.10 8.92 3.63
CA VAL A 170 -1.93 8.13 3.99
C VAL A 170 -2.25 7.07 5.06
N THR A 171 -3.33 7.23 5.81
CA THR A 171 -3.74 6.29 6.89
C THR A 171 -3.86 4.85 6.36
N THR A 172 -4.47 4.65 5.20
CA THR A 172 -4.61 3.31 4.60
C THR A 172 -3.26 2.67 4.29
N SER A 173 -2.34 3.46 3.73
CA SER A 173 -0.98 2.98 3.44
C SER A 173 -0.20 2.67 4.72
N ALA A 174 -0.41 3.44 5.80
CA ALA A 174 0.21 3.19 7.10
C ALA A 174 -0.32 1.91 7.76
N MET A 175 -1.62 1.65 7.70
CA MET A 175 -2.19 0.39 8.21
C MET A 175 -1.62 -0.84 7.49
N ARG A 176 -1.41 -0.74 6.16
CA ARG A 176 -0.78 -1.80 5.37
C ARG A 176 0.66 -2.10 5.78
N THR A 177 1.36 -1.16 6.41
CA THR A 177 2.74 -1.43 6.90
C THR A 177 2.79 -2.45 8.01
N VAL A 178 1.67 -2.74 8.68
CA VAL A 178 1.63 -3.76 9.73
C VAL A 178 1.30 -5.12 9.11
N THR A 179 0.30 -5.18 8.23
CA THR A 179 -0.24 -6.44 7.67
C THR A 179 0.50 -6.92 6.42
N HIS A 180 1.07 -5.99 5.66
CA HIS A 180 1.88 -6.25 4.45
C HIS A 180 3.26 -5.62 4.67
N GLU A 181 3.97 -5.31 3.60
CA GLU A 181 5.34 -4.81 3.66
C GLU A 181 5.40 -3.32 4.06
N THR A 182 6.44 -2.93 4.81
CA THR A 182 6.71 -1.53 5.14
C THR A 182 7.29 -0.77 3.94
N ILE A 183 7.98 -1.43 3.01
CA ILE A 183 8.53 -0.82 1.78
C ILE A 183 7.46 -0.18 0.90
N ASP A 184 6.21 -0.64 1.02
CA ASP A 184 5.04 -0.12 0.30
C ASP A 184 4.61 1.28 0.77
N PHE A 185 4.98 1.67 2.00
CA PHE A 185 4.59 2.93 2.61
C PHE A 185 5.13 4.14 1.87
N LEU A 186 6.45 4.16 1.65
CA LEU A 186 7.14 5.33 1.14
C LEU A 186 6.60 5.77 -0.24
N PRO A 187 6.40 4.86 -1.22
CA PRO A 187 5.78 5.25 -2.47
C PRO A 187 4.34 5.75 -2.29
N GLY A 188 3.54 5.12 -1.42
CA GLY A 188 2.16 5.55 -1.15
C GLY A 188 2.11 6.94 -0.54
N PHE A 189 2.99 7.22 0.42
CA PHE A 189 3.17 8.54 1.01
C PHE A 189 3.61 9.59 -0.03
N LEU A 190 4.57 9.26 -0.89
CA LEU A 190 5.02 10.15 -1.96
C LEU A 190 3.90 10.46 -2.95
N TYR A 191 3.08 9.47 -3.32
CA TYR A 191 1.89 9.71 -4.15
C TYR A 191 0.94 10.71 -3.50
N GLY A 192 0.57 10.48 -2.24
CA GLY A 192 -0.29 11.41 -1.49
C GLY A 192 0.31 12.81 -1.42
N LEU A 193 1.60 12.92 -1.11
CA LEU A 193 2.29 14.21 -1.00
C LEU A 193 2.34 14.96 -2.33
N ILE A 194 2.63 14.27 -3.44
CA ILE A 194 2.70 14.89 -4.78
C ILE A 194 1.31 15.40 -5.18
N PHE A 195 0.28 14.55 -5.16
CA PHE A 195 -1.03 14.94 -5.66
C PHE A 195 -1.71 15.98 -4.76
N ILE A 196 -1.74 15.75 -3.44
CA ILE A 196 -2.35 16.70 -2.50
C ILE A 196 -1.52 17.99 -2.40
N GLY A 197 -0.19 17.88 -2.49
CA GLY A 197 0.70 19.04 -2.55
C GLY A 197 0.44 19.92 -3.77
N LEU A 198 0.33 19.33 -4.96
CA LEU A 198 0.03 20.05 -6.20
C LEU A 198 -1.35 20.73 -6.15
N ILE A 199 -2.37 20.06 -5.61
CA ILE A 199 -3.69 20.64 -5.39
C ILE A 199 -3.60 21.82 -4.41
N GLY A 200 -2.87 21.66 -3.31
CA GLY A 200 -2.63 22.72 -2.33
C GLY A 200 -1.90 23.92 -2.92
N LEU A 201 -0.93 23.70 -3.82
CA LEU A 201 -0.24 24.78 -4.54
C LEU A 201 -1.17 25.50 -5.52
N TYR A 202 -1.96 24.75 -6.29
CA TYR A 202 -2.93 25.31 -7.23
C TYR A 202 -4.01 26.14 -6.51
N ALA A 203 -4.54 25.64 -5.39
CA ALA A 203 -5.57 26.32 -4.60
C ALA A 203 -5.12 27.65 -3.96
N ARG A 204 -3.80 27.91 -3.90
CA ARG A 204 -3.25 29.21 -3.44
C ARG A 204 -3.29 30.29 -4.52
N VAL A 205 -3.49 29.91 -5.79
CA VAL A 205 -3.64 30.88 -6.88
C VAL A 205 -4.99 31.56 -6.70
N GLN A 206 -4.99 32.85 -6.35
CA GLN A 206 -6.24 33.63 -6.29
C GLN A 206 -6.88 33.61 -7.69
N PRO A 207 -8.20 33.41 -7.80
CA PRO A 207 -8.87 33.59 -9.08
C PRO A 207 -8.60 35.03 -9.53
N ALA A 208 -8.04 35.19 -10.73
CA ALA A 208 -7.99 36.49 -11.38
C ALA A 208 -9.38 37.09 -11.27
N SER A 209 -9.49 38.23 -10.58
CA SER A 209 -10.73 38.91 -10.21
C SER A 209 -11.80 38.66 -11.26
N ALA A 210 -12.76 37.77 -10.95
CA ALA A 210 -13.89 37.54 -11.83
C ALA A 210 -14.52 38.91 -12.09
N PRO A 211 -14.75 39.30 -13.36
CA PRO A 211 -15.42 40.57 -13.62
C PRO A 211 -16.74 40.53 -12.87
N VAL A 212 -16.91 41.46 -11.94
CA VAL A 212 -18.18 41.68 -11.27
C VAL A 212 -19.19 41.90 -12.39
N LEU A 213 -20.09 40.93 -12.59
CA LEU A 213 -21.27 41.13 -13.42
C LEU A 213 -22.07 42.22 -12.73
N VAL A 214 -21.84 43.47 -13.13
CA VAL A 214 -22.64 44.61 -12.71
C VAL A 214 -24.05 44.28 -13.17
N ALA A 215 -24.93 43.97 -12.22
CA ALA A 215 -26.34 43.74 -12.52
C ALA A 215 -26.87 44.96 -13.29
N PRO A 216 -27.58 44.77 -14.42
CA PRO A 216 -28.15 45.89 -15.15
C PRO A 216 -29.08 46.69 -14.21
N PRO A 217 -29.09 48.02 -14.32
CA PRO A 217 -29.91 48.86 -13.45
C PRO A 217 -31.39 48.45 -13.58
N LEU A 218 -32.06 48.32 -12.43
CA LEU A 218 -33.48 47.99 -12.36
C LEU A 218 -34.29 48.95 -13.25
N PRO A 219 -35.25 48.44 -14.05
CA PRO A 219 -36.11 49.29 -14.85
C PRO A 219 -36.88 50.23 -13.93
N LYS A 220 -36.85 51.53 -14.26
CA LYS A 220 -37.59 52.55 -13.51
C LYS A 220 -39.07 52.18 -13.45
N PRO A 221 -39.73 52.29 -12.30
CA PRO A 221 -41.15 51.99 -12.18
C PRO A 221 -41.94 52.86 -13.16
N SER A 222 -42.77 52.21 -13.98
CA SER A 222 -43.69 52.91 -14.88
C SER A 222 -44.73 53.64 -14.04
N VAL A 223 -44.70 54.96 -14.06
CA VAL A 223 -45.79 55.78 -13.55
C VAL A 223 -46.98 55.61 -14.50
N ARG A 224 -48.04 54.96 -14.03
CA ARG A 224 -49.39 55.00 -14.59
C ARG A 224 -50.37 55.15 -13.46
#